data_AF-A0A952VDD8-F1
#
_entry.id   AF-A0A952VDD8-F1
#
_cell.length_a   1.000
_cell.length_b   1.000
_cell.length_c   1.000
_cell.angle_alpha   90.00
_cell.angle_beta   90.00
_cell.angle_gamma   90.00
#
_symmetry.space_group_name_H-M   'P 1'
#
loop_
_entity.id
_entity.type
_entity.pdbx_description
1 polymer ?
#
loop_
_entity_poly.entity_id
_entity_poly.type
_entity_poly.pdbx_seq_one_letter_code
_entity_poly.pdbx_strand_id
1 'polypeptide(L)'
;MTGDTVDGSPFTGPVDIEITDSIDLHSFRPDEIRDVVEAYLAEAHKKGFTVVRIIHGKGVGVQREIVRKVLSETDFVRGFKNAPEFSGSWGATIAELDS
;
A
#
# COMPACT_ATOMS: atom_id res chain seq x y z
N MET A 1 35.48 -1.20 -35.57
CA MET A 1 34.61 -0.03 -35.40
C MET A 1 33.36 -0.36 -36.20
N THR A 2 32.19 -0.61 -35.64
CA THR A 2 31.42 -0.10 -34.49
C THR A 2 30.27 -1.10 -34.36
N GLY A 3 29.70 -1.49 -33.23
CA GLY A 3 29.70 -1.04 -31.85
C GLY A 3 28.58 -1.84 -31.21
N ASP A 4 28.84 -2.47 -30.07
CA ASP A 4 27.84 -3.13 -29.22
C ASP A 4 26.63 -2.23 -29.02
N THR A 5 25.42 -2.78 -29.15
CA THR A 5 24.24 -2.16 -28.54
C THR A 5 23.54 -3.24 -27.73
N VAL A 6 23.98 -3.36 -26.48
CA VAL A 6 23.25 -4.06 -25.43
C VAL A 6 22.06 -3.18 -25.05
N ASP A 7 20.86 -3.51 -25.56
CA ASP A 7 19.62 -2.96 -25.01
C ASP A 7 19.25 -3.75 -23.73
N GLY A 8 20.07 -3.55 -22.70
CA GLY A 8 19.89 -4.15 -21.39
C GLY A 8 19.06 -3.23 -20.50
N SER A 9 17.77 -3.09 -20.79
CA SER A 9 16.85 -2.47 -19.84
C SER A 9 16.74 -3.37 -18.59
N PRO A 10 17.17 -2.92 -17.38
CA PRO A 10 17.30 -3.76 -16.20
C PRO A 10 15.96 -4.15 -15.55
N PHE A 11 14.83 -3.88 -16.20
CA PHE A 11 13.49 -4.08 -15.65
C PHE A 11 12.67 -5.03 -16.55
N THR A 12 13.10 -6.30 -16.67
CA THR A 12 12.39 -7.35 -17.44
C THR A 12 11.83 -8.44 -16.53
N GLY A 13 11.12 -8.05 -15.47
CA GLY A 13 10.41 -9.01 -14.61
C GLY A 13 9.54 -8.33 -13.57
N PRO A 14 8.53 -9.04 -13.01
CA PRO A 14 7.81 -8.56 -11.84
C PRO A 14 8.82 -8.29 -10.72
N VAL A 15 8.76 -7.09 -10.14
CA VAL A 15 9.58 -6.72 -8.98
C VAL A 15 8.89 -7.31 -7.76
N ASP A 16 9.54 -8.25 -7.08
CA ASP A 16 9.09 -8.74 -5.79
C ASP A 16 9.25 -7.62 -4.76
N ILE A 17 8.15 -6.94 -4.45
CA ILE A 17 8.12 -5.95 -3.36
C ILE A 17 8.01 -6.74 -2.06
N GLU A 18 9.00 -6.59 -1.19
CA GLU A 18 8.93 -7.13 0.15
C GLU A 18 7.72 -6.53 0.88
N ILE A 19 6.71 -7.38 1.16
CA ILE A 19 5.58 -6.97 2.00
C ILE A 19 6.08 -6.79 3.43
N THR A 20 6.08 -5.54 3.90
CA THR A 20 6.37 -5.13 5.26
C THR A 20 5.07 -4.83 6.02
N ASP A 21 5.17 -4.28 7.23
CA ASP A 21 4.02 -3.78 8.00
C ASP A 21 3.47 -2.45 7.45
N SER A 22 3.99 -1.94 6.33
CA SER A 22 3.50 -0.72 5.69
C SER A 22 3.53 -0.73 4.17
N ILE A 23 2.62 0.06 3.58
CA ILE A 23 2.58 0.34 2.14
C ILE A 23 2.39 1.85 1.89
N ASP A 24 3.13 2.38 0.91
CA ASP A 24 3.02 3.75 0.42
C ASP A 24 2.26 3.81 -0.91
N LEU A 25 1.17 4.57 -0.93
CA LEU A 25 0.26 4.70 -2.05
C LEU A 25 0.52 5.91 -2.97
N HIS A 26 1.54 6.74 -2.69
CA HIS A 26 1.83 7.95 -3.50
C HIS A 26 2.22 7.63 -4.95
N SER A 27 2.78 6.44 -5.17
CA SER A 27 3.23 5.99 -6.50
C SER A 27 2.11 5.40 -7.36
N PHE A 28 0.92 5.19 -6.80
CA PHE A 28 -0.19 4.50 -7.48
C PHE A 28 -1.28 5.48 -7.91
N ARG A 29 -1.92 5.20 -9.05
CA ARG A 29 -3.03 6.00 -9.54
C ARG A 29 -4.30 5.70 -8.74
N PRO A 30 -5.23 6.66 -8.57
CA PRO A 30 -6.44 6.47 -7.76
C PRO A 30 -7.29 5.24 -8.14
N ASP A 31 -7.31 4.88 -9.42
CA ASP A 31 -7.99 3.71 -9.97
C ASP A 31 -7.33 2.37 -9.59
N GLU A 32 -6.04 2.37 -9.23
CA GLU A 32 -5.28 1.18 -8.83
C GLU A 32 -5.30 0.94 -7.32
N ILE A 33 -5.60 1.98 -6.52
CA ILE A 33 -5.50 1.94 -5.05
C ILE A 33 -6.30 0.81 -4.43
N ARG A 34 -7.51 0.55 -4.94
CA ARG A 34 -8.35 -0.53 -4.40
C ARG A 34 -7.64 -1.88 -4.51
N ASP A 35 -7.26 -2.24 -5.73
CA ASP A 35 -6.66 -3.55 -6.02
C ASP A 35 -5.33 -3.73 -5.27
N VAL A 36 -4.53 -2.66 -5.18
CA VAL A 36 -3.26 -2.64 -4.45
C VAL A 36 -3.48 -2.87 -2.95
N VAL A 37 -4.46 -2.19 -2.34
CA VAL A 37 -4.75 -2.34 -0.91
C VAL A 37 -5.32 -3.71 -0.60
N GLU A 38 -6.21 -4.24 -1.43
CA GLU A 38 -6.77 -5.59 -1.28
C GLU A 38 -5.65 -6.66 -1.34
N ALA A 39 -4.77 -6.57 -2.33
CA ALA A 39 -3.63 -7.47 -2.47
C ALA A 39 -2.65 -7.37 -1.29
N TYR A 40 -2.31 -6.14 -0.87
CA TYR A 40 -1.44 -5.90 0.27
C TYR A 40 -2.02 -6.50 1.57
N LEU A 41 -3.30 -6.28 1.86
CA LEU A 41 -3.95 -6.80 3.07
C LEU A 41 -3.92 -8.33 3.11
N ALA A 42 -4.20 -8.98 1.97
CA ALA A 42 -4.15 -10.43 1.88
C ALA A 42 -2.74 -10.98 2.16
N GLU A 43 -1.70 -10.38 1.57
CA GLU A 43 -0.32 -10.81 1.80
C GLU A 43 0.17 -10.48 3.21
N ALA A 44 -0.21 -9.31 3.76
CA ALA A 44 0.14 -8.93 5.11
C ALA A 44 -0.48 -9.88 6.15
N HIS A 45 -1.74 -10.25 5.97
CA HIS A 45 -2.42 -11.22 6.81
C HIS A 45 -1.79 -12.62 6.71
N LYS A 46 -1.47 -13.10 5.49
CA LYS A 46 -0.76 -14.39 5.30
C LYS A 46 0.60 -14.42 6.00
N LYS A 47 1.29 -13.28 6.08
CA LYS A 47 2.57 -13.12 6.80
C LYS A 47 2.41 -12.99 8.32
N GLY A 48 1.18 -12.94 8.84
CA GLY A 48 0.89 -12.83 10.27
C GLY A 48 1.08 -11.42 10.84
N PHE A 49 1.07 -10.38 10.01
CA PHE A 49 1.03 -9.01 10.53
C PHE A 49 -0.33 -8.76 11.20
N THR A 50 -0.30 -8.32 12.45
CA THR A 50 -1.51 -7.99 13.22
C THR A 50 -1.84 -6.51 13.19
N VAL A 51 -0.89 -5.66 12.78
CA VAL A 51 -1.07 -4.23 12.60
C VAL A 51 -0.33 -3.79 11.35
N VAL A 52 -0.98 -3.03 10.48
CA VAL A 52 -0.39 -2.47 9.27
C VAL A 52 -0.66 -0.98 9.13
N ARG A 53 0.23 -0.29 8.39
CA ARG A 53 0.11 1.14 8.06
C ARG A 53 -0.03 1.34 6.55
N ILE A 54 -1.10 2.02 6.15
CA ILE A 54 -1.38 2.37 4.75
C ILE A 54 -1.22 3.88 4.59
N ILE A 55 -0.18 4.31 3.88
CA ILE A 55 0.18 5.73 3.69
C ILE A 55 -0.45 6.20 2.38
N HIS A 56 -1.35 7.19 2.44
CA HIS A 56 -2.17 7.63 1.29
C HIS A 56 -2.08 9.13 1.01
N GLY A 57 -1.15 9.84 1.65
CA GLY A 57 -0.99 11.27 1.46
C GLY A 57 -2.00 12.14 2.21
N LYS A 58 -1.72 13.45 2.21
CA LYS A 58 -2.53 14.54 2.77
C LYS A 58 -3.45 15.22 1.74
N GLY A 59 -3.63 14.64 0.56
CA GLY A 59 -4.43 15.24 -0.51
C GLY A 59 -5.89 15.50 -0.11
N VAL A 60 -6.74 15.83 -1.08
CA VAL A 60 -8.17 16.13 -0.85
C VAL A 60 -8.99 14.97 -0.23
N GLY A 61 -8.37 13.80 0.00
CA GLY A 61 -8.95 12.69 0.76
C GLY A 61 -9.37 11.50 -0.09
N VAL A 62 -9.26 11.55 -1.42
CA VAL A 62 -9.73 10.47 -2.32
C VAL A 62 -9.10 9.12 -1.98
N GLN A 63 -7.76 9.03 -1.91
CA GLN A 63 -7.09 7.77 -1.59
C GLN A 63 -7.46 7.27 -0.17
N ARG A 64 -7.58 8.18 0.80
CA ARG A 64 -8.03 7.86 2.16
C ARG A 64 -9.42 7.20 2.17
N GLU A 65 -10.38 7.77 1.43
CA GLU A 65 -11.73 7.20 1.38
C GLU A 65 -11.74 5.82 0.70
N ILE A 66 -10.95 5.63 -0.36
CA ILE A 66 -10.80 4.31 -1.00
C ILE A 66 -10.22 3.29 -0.01
N VAL A 67 -9.12 3.64 0.67
CA VAL A 67 -8.48 2.78 1.68
C VAL A 67 -9.48 2.40 2.78
N ARG A 68 -10.19 3.37 3.35
CA ARG A 68 -11.17 3.13 4.42
C ARG A 68 -12.32 2.24 3.96
N LYS A 69 -12.76 2.40 2.71
CA LYS A 69 -13.81 1.55 2.13
C LYS A 69 -13.33 0.10 2.01
N VAL A 70 -12.15 -0.14 1.45
CA VAL A 70 -11.56 -1.49 1.36
C VAL A 70 -11.41 -2.11 2.75
N LEU A 71 -10.87 -1.35 3.71
CA LEU A 71 -10.71 -1.83 5.09
C LEU A 71 -12.05 -2.22 5.74
N SER A 72 -13.13 -1.48 5.47
CA SER A 72 -14.46 -1.82 5.99
C SER A 72 -15.13 -3.01 5.30
N GLU A 73 -14.66 -3.38 4.12
CA GLU A 73 -15.17 -4.50 3.30
C GLU A 73 -14.32 -5.78 3.50
N THR A 74 -13.26 -5.73 4.29
CA THR A 74 -12.31 -6.85 4.48
C THR A 74 -12.57 -7.60 5.78
N ASP A 75 -12.95 -8.87 5.69
CA ASP A 75 -13.43 -9.68 6.83
C ASP A 75 -12.41 -9.87 7.97
N PHE A 76 -11.12 -9.91 7.64
CA PHE A 76 -10.03 -10.11 8.61
C PHE A 76 -9.45 -8.79 9.15
N VAL A 77 -10.11 -7.65 8.88
CA VAL A 77 -9.77 -6.36 9.49
C VAL A 77 -10.63 -6.18 10.74
N ARG A 78 -9.99 -6.16 11.92
CA ARG A 78 -10.65 -5.97 13.22
C ARG A 78 -11.09 -4.52 13.44
N GLY A 79 -10.33 -3.58 12.89
CA GLY A 79 -10.59 -2.16 13.06
C GLY A 79 -9.52 -1.29 12.41
N PHE A 80 -9.83 0.00 12.23
CA PHE A 80 -8.89 0.95 11.65
C PHE A 80 -9.12 2.37 12.14
N LYS A 81 -8.04 3.15 12.18
CA LYS A 81 -8.06 4.56 12.58
C LYS A 81 -7.06 5.36 11.76
N ASN A 82 -7.32 6.65 11.61
CA ASN A 82 -6.31 7.54 11.07
C ASN A 82 -5.10 7.59 12.02
N ALA A 83 -3.90 7.55 11.47
CA ALA A 83 -2.70 7.83 12.24
C ALA A 83 -2.74 9.28 12.73
N PRO A 84 -2.22 9.60 13.93
CA PRO A 84 -2.14 10.96 14.41
C PRO A 84 -1.44 11.88 13.41
N GLU A 85 -2.07 13.00 13.09
CA GLU A 85 -1.49 14.01 12.21
C GLU A 85 -0.52 14.88 13.00
N PHE A 86 0.76 14.51 13.01
CA PHE A 86 1.81 15.44 13.43
C PHE A 86 2.13 16.41 12.29
N SER A 87 2.63 17.60 12.64
CA SER A 87 3.07 18.59 11.64
C SER A 87 4.08 17.93 10.69
N GLY A 88 3.76 17.88 9.39
CA GLY A 88 4.57 17.18 8.38
C GLY A 88 4.32 15.67 8.17
N SER A 89 3.40 15.02 8.91
CA SER A 89 3.07 13.59 8.68
C SER A 89 2.47 13.33 7.29
N TRP A 90 2.59 12.12 6.77
CA TRP A 90 2.22 11.77 5.40
C TRP A 90 0.73 11.48 5.18
N GLY A 91 -0.09 11.45 6.24
CA GLY A 91 -1.48 11.00 6.13
C GLY A 91 -1.55 9.49 5.90
N ALA A 92 -1.97 8.76 6.94
CA ALA A 92 -1.99 7.31 6.91
C ALA A 92 -3.17 6.75 7.72
N THR A 93 -3.58 5.54 7.36
CA THR A 93 -4.53 4.74 8.13
C THR A 93 -3.80 3.56 8.76
N ILE A 94 -4.02 3.34 10.06
CA ILE A 94 -3.55 2.15 10.79
C ILE A 94 -4.71 1.16 10.83
N ALA A 95 -4.47 -0.08 10.39
CA ALA A 95 -5.44 -1.16 10.44
C ALA A 95 -4.93 -2.29 11.34
N GLU A 96 -5.83 -2.85 12.13
CA GLU A 96 -5.61 -4.01 12.99
C GLU A 96 -6.20 -5.24 12.28
N LEU A 97 -5.40 -6.29 12.12
CA LEU A 97 -5.76 -7.51 11.42
C LEU A 97 -5.98 -8.67 12.39
N ASP A 98 -6.70 -9.70 11.92
CA ASP A 98 -6.72 -10.99 12.58
C ASP A 98 -5.33 -11.64 12.63
N SER A 99 -5.18 -12.60 13.55
CA SER A 99 -3.90 -13.24 13.90
C SER A 99 -3.87 -14.68 13.46
#